data_AF-A0A7Y3I9Y7-F1
#
_entry.id   AF-A0A7Y3I9Y7-F1
#
_cell.length_a   1.000
_cell.length_b   1.000
_cell.length_c   1.000
_cell.angle_alpha   90.00
_cell.angle_beta   90.00
_cell.angle_gamma   90.00
#
_symmetry.space_group_name_H-M   'P 1'
#
loop_
_entity.id
_entity.type
_entity.pdbx_description
1 polymer ?
#
loop_
_entity_poly.entity_id
_entity_poly.type
_entity_poly.pdbx_seq_one_letter_code
_entity_poly.pdbx_strand_id
1 'polypeptide(L)'
;MRRRSPTLRRLLRGATLMIAATVAVAGCASGGGSGDAGPTMLRPLMPSPPTPDPRVGLGAGLFDAEEAIWNLNKVSSTPPSTQFVGVTNSDLAFTGNYAIQGNYNGIQVWDISNPARPTLATSYYCPASQSDVSVAGNLLFVSGEGLSGRLDCSGEGVNEAVSHHRLRGIRIFDISDIRNPEYISNVQTCRGSHTHTVLEDPDDPDNVYIYVSGSAPVRPAEELEGCSSLMPDEDPNSALFRIEVIQVPLANPEQAAIVSSPRIFNDLVAPPEHGLAPEDLRAIEEARARGAFIAQFGDQAVVLPDQFVMPRLDSIM
;
A
#
# COMPACT_ATOMS: atom_id res chain seq x y z
N MET A 1 33.66 -40.75 36.56
CA MET A 1 33.69 -41.73 37.68
C MET A 1 32.30 -41.77 38.33
N ARG A 2 31.67 -42.95 38.38
CA ARG A 2 30.34 -43.21 38.96
C ARG A 2 30.36 -43.15 40.50
N ARG A 3 29.37 -42.50 41.12
CA ARG A 3 28.80 -42.83 42.46
C ARG A 3 27.31 -42.44 42.46
N ARG A 4 26.41 -43.41 42.38
CA ARG A 4 25.58 -44.03 43.45
C ARG A 4 24.57 -43.06 44.11
N SER A 5 23.29 -43.29 43.80
CA SER A 5 22.08 -42.96 44.59
C SER A 5 22.08 -43.76 45.93
N PRO A 6 21.25 -43.48 46.98
CA PRO A 6 19.76 -43.41 46.93
C PRO A 6 19.01 -42.57 48.00
N THR A 7 17.67 -42.53 47.84
CA THR A 7 16.59 -42.52 48.88
C THR A 7 16.36 -41.35 49.86
N LEU A 8 15.17 -40.72 49.68
CA LEU A 8 13.99 -40.80 50.57
C LEU A 8 13.83 -39.84 51.79
N ARG A 9 12.68 -39.13 51.79
CA ARG A 9 11.87 -38.62 52.93
C ARG A 9 12.48 -37.50 53.77
N ARG A 10 11.75 -36.55 54.39
CA ARG A 10 10.35 -36.08 54.47
C ARG A 10 10.44 -34.88 55.44
N LEU A 11 9.43 -34.01 55.42
CA LEU A 11 8.70 -33.44 56.58
C LEU A 11 8.62 -31.90 56.69
N LEU A 12 7.37 -31.46 56.48
CA LEU A 12 6.54 -30.60 57.34
C LEU A 12 7.00 -29.20 57.75
N ARG A 13 6.16 -28.22 57.42
CA ARG A 13 5.31 -27.37 58.32
C ARG A 13 4.65 -26.30 57.42
N GLY A 14 3.36 -25.97 57.46
CA GLY A 14 2.27 -26.32 58.36
C GLY A 14 1.27 -25.16 58.37
N ALA A 15 -0.02 -25.48 58.10
CA ALA A 15 -1.25 -24.83 58.60
C ALA A 15 -1.54 -23.38 58.13
N THR A 16 -2.76 -22.89 57.88
CA THR A 16 -4.14 -23.38 58.09
C THR A 16 -5.07 -22.39 57.37
N LEU A 17 -6.16 -22.82 56.73
CA LEU A 17 -7.42 -22.05 56.79
C LEU A 17 -8.64 -22.94 56.52
N MET A 18 -9.68 -22.63 57.29
CA MET A 18 -10.87 -23.43 57.60
C MET A 18 -11.88 -23.57 56.46
N ILE A 19 -12.55 -24.72 56.47
CA ILE A 19 -13.80 -25.01 55.75
C ILE A 19 -14.96 -24.37 56.52
N ALA A 20 -15.81 -23.61 55.82
CA ALA A 20 -17.18 -23.37 56.22
C ALA A 20 -18.08 -23.63 55.00
N ALA A 21 -18.79 -24.76 55.06
CA ALA A 21 -19.83 -25.12 54.12
C ALA A 21 -21.14 -24.46 54.58
N THR A 22 -21.74 -23.62 53.73
CA THR A 22 -23.12 -23.15 53.88
C THR A 22 -23.95 -23.63 52.70
N VAL A 23 -24.91 -24.48 53.04
CA VAL A 23 -25.96 -25.01 52.17
C VAL A 23 -26.91 -23.86 51.82
N ALA A 24 -27.03 -23.51 50.54
CA ALA A 24 -28.09 -22.64 50.06
C ALA A 24 -29.27 -23.50 49.57
N VAL A 25 -30.37 -23.41 50.31
CA VAL A 25 -31.65 -24.04 50.00
C VAL A 25 -32.24 -23.38 48.74
N ALA A 26 -32.62 -24.23 47.78
CA ALA A 26 -33.36 -23.82 46.59
C ALA A 26 -34.75 -23.28 46.98
N GLY A 27 -34.95 -21.98 46.77
CA GLY A 27 -36.27 -21.36 46.77
C GLY A 27 -36.75 -21.19 45.34
N CYS A 28 -37.67 -22.04 44.90
CA CYS A 28 -38.43 -21.84 43.66
C CYS A 28 -39.42 -20.69 43.86
N ALA A 29 -39.23 -19.59 43.14
CA ALA A 29 -40.29 -18.63 42.86
C ALA A 29 -40.39 -18.48 41.34
N SER A 30 -41.41 -19.13 40.79
CA SER A 30 -41.82 -19.06 39.39
C SER A 30 -42.45 -17.69 39.09
N GLY A 31 -41.87 -16.96 38.14
CA GLY A 31 -42.43 -15.74 37.55
C GLY A 31 -41.82 -15.53 36.17
N GLY A 32 -42.62 -15.75 35.14
CA GLY A 32 -42.19 -15.91 33.75
C GLY A 32 -41.55 -14.68 33.10
N GLY A 33 -40.63 -14.96 32.18
CA GLY A 33 -39.93 -13.99 31.36
C GLY A 33 -38.78 -14.63 30.62
N SER A 34 -39.07 -15.57 29.71
CA SER A 34 -38.11 -16.12 28.76
C SER A 34 -37.67 -15.03 27.77
N GLY A 35 -36.61 -14.31 28.12
CA GLY A 35 -35.82 -13.52 27.20
C GLY A 35 -34.52 -14.27 26.94
N ASP A 36 -34.34 -14.74 25.71
CA ASP A 36 -33.05 -15.24 25.21
C ASP A 36 -31.94 -14.25 25.59
N ALA A 37 -31.02 -14.68 26.44
CA ALA A 37 -29.77 -13.98 26.63
C ALA A 37 -28.92 -14.24 25.38
N GLY A 38 -29.19 -13.47 24.32
CA GLY A 38 -28.33 -13.40 23.16
C GLY A 38 -26.90 -13.02 23.58
N PRO A 39 -25.88 -13.35 22.76
CA PRO A 39 -24.50 -13.09 23.10
C PRO A 39 -24.32 -11.61 23.44
N THR A 40 -23.73 -11.34 24.61
CA THR A 40 -23.38 -10.00 25.06
C THR A 40 -22.48 -9.37 24.01
N MET A 41 -23.06 -8.54 23.14
CA MET A 41 -22.31 -7.75 22.18
C MET A 41 -21.35 -6.87 22.99
N LEU A 42 -20.05 -7.19 22.94
CA LEU A 42 -19.00 -6.32 23.46
C LEU A 42 -19.16 -4.98 22.74
N ARG A 43 -19.72 -3.98 23.42
CA ARG A 43 -19.71 -2.62 22.91
C ARG A 43 -18.24 -2.19 22.78
N PRO A 44 -17.79 -1.74 21.61
CA PRO A 44 -16.44 -1.20 21.49
C PRO A 44 -16.30 -0.04 22.48
N LEU A 45 -15.23 -0.06 23.29
CA LEU A 45 -14.86 1.11 24.07
C LEU A 45 -14.52 2.21 23.07
N MET A 46 -15.40 3.20 22.94
CA MET A 46 -15.11 4.43 22.21
C MET A 46 -14.71 5.47 23.26
N PRO A 47 -13.41 5.59 23.57
CA PRO A 47 -12.95 6.65 24.45
C PRO A 47 -13.35 8.01 23.85
N SER A 48 -13.64 8.97 24.71
CA SER A 48 -13.94 10.34 24.27
C SER A 48 -12.65 11.07 23.84
N PRO A 49 -12.67 11.83 22.73
CA PRO A 49 -11.52 12.65 22.34
C PRO A 49 -11.07 13.58 23.47
N PRO A 50 -9.75 13.80 23.65
CA PRO A 50 -9.27 14.72 24.68
C PRO A 50 -9.73 16.16 24.40
N THR A 51 -10.08 16.88 25.47
CA THR A 51 -10.44 18.31 25.43
C THR A 51 -9.64 19.08 26.48
N PRO A 52 -8.86 20.11 26.12
CA PRO A 52 -8.69 20.68 24.77
C PRO A 52 -7.97 19.71 23.80
N ASP A 53 -8.07 19.99 22.49
CA ASP A 53 -7.41 19.19 21.45
C ASP A 53 -5.89 19.28 21.60
N PRO A 54 -5.19 18.15 21.88
CA PRO A 54 -3.76 18.16 22.16
C PRO A 54 -2.91 18.47 20.92
N ARG A 55 -3.51 18.56 19.72
CA ARG A 55 -2.83 18.95 18.49
C ARG A 55 -2.62 20.46 18.36
N VAL A 56 -3.35 21.26 19.13
CA VAL A 56 -3.27 22.73 19.05
C VAL A 56 -1.98 23.22 19.70
N GLY A 57 -1.14 23.90 18.92
CA GLY A 57 0.09 24.53 19.41
C GLY A 57 1.35 23.66 19.35
N LEU A 58 1.28 22.47 18.74
CA LEU A 58 2.45 21.61 18.54
C LEU A 58 3.53 22.32 17.68
N GLY A 59 4.78 22.22 18.11
CA GLY A 59 5.94 22.67 17.37
C GLY A 59 6.19 21.83 16.10
N ALA A 60 6.52 22.49 14.99
CA ALA A 60 6.93 21.84 13.76
C ALA A 60 8.41 21.37 13.83
N GLY A 61 8.74 20.32 13.10
CA GLY A 61 10.08 19.76 12.99
C GLY A 61 10.12 18.67 11.91
N LEU A 62 11.30 18.35 11.38
CA LEU A 62 11.42 17.27 10.38
C LEU A 62 11.52 15.89 11.06
N PHE A 63 12.29 15.81 12.14
CA PHE A 63 12.49 14.58 12.93
C PHE A 63 12.21 14.78 14.42
N ASP A 64 11.82 15.98 14.80
CA ASP A 64 11.64 16.47 16.17
C ASP A 64 10.34 17.29 16.32
N ALA A 65 9.39 17.12 15.40
CA ALA A 65 8.06 17.68 15.56
C ALA A 65 7.44 17.22 16.88
N GLU A 66 6.74 18.13 17.56
CA GLU A 66 5.95 17.75 18.72
C GLU A 66 4.75 16.92 18.27
N GLU A 67 4.40 15.90 19.05
CA GLU A 67 3.39 14.91 18.67
C GLU A 67 2.30 14.79 19.73
N ALA A 68 1.07 14.56 19.27
CA ALA A 68 -0.04 14.14 20.10
C ALA A 68 -0.57 12.81 19.59
N ILE A 69 -0.70 11.83 20.50
CA ILE A 69 -1.24 10.50 20.19
C ILE A 69 -2.36 10.17 21.17
N TRP A 70 -3.43 9.55 20.66
CA TRP A 70 -4.59 9.18 21.45
C TRP A 70 -5.00 7.74 21.11
N ASN A 71 -5.28 6.94 22.14
CA ASN A 71 -5.60 5.51 22.07
C ASN A 71 -4.53 4.61 21.45
N LEU A 72 -3.32 5.13 21.24
CA LEU A 72 -2.18 4.39 20.73
C LEU A 72 -0.94 4.79 21.55
N ASN A 73 0.00 3.86 21.67
CA ASN A 73 1.30 4.11 22.27
C ASN A 73 2.34 4.10 21.16
N LYS A 74 2.96 5.24 20.88
CA LYS A 74 4.11 5.31 19.97
C LYS A 74 5.29 4.63 20.65
N VAL A 75 5.79 3.54 20.07
CA VAL A 75 6.87 2.75 20.66
C VAL A 75 8.25 3.24 20.19
N SER A 76 8.35 3.71 18.94
CA SER A 76 9.58 4.23 18.36
C SER A 76 9.33 5.20 17.21
N SER A 77 10.32 6.04 16.92
CA SER A 77 10.45 6.80 15.67
C SER A 77 11.87 6.56 15.15
N THR A 78 12.02 5.93 13.99
CA THR A 78 13.33 5.71 13.38
C THR A 78 13.38 6.49 12.05
N PRO A 79 14.26 7.49 11.91
CA PRO A 79 14.40 8.23 10.66
C PRO A 79 14.84 7.33 9.50
N PRO A 80 14.40 7.61 8.26
CA PRO A 80 14.87 6.89 7.08
C PRO A 80 16.35 7.17 6.81
N SER A 81 16.97 6.35 5.96
CA SER A 81 18.33 6.62 5.47
C SER A 81 18.37 7.89 4.59
N THR A 82 19.55 8.49 4.46
CA THR A 82 19.73 9.83 3.85
C THR A 82 19.18 9.96 2.43
N GLN A 83 19.30 8.91 1.60
CA GLN A 83 18.80 8.91 0.22
C GLN A 83 17.26 8.86 0.10
N PHE A 84 16.57 8.63 1.22
CA PHE A 84 15.12 8.45 1.30
C PHE A 84 14.44 9.57 2.11
N VAL A 85 15.21 10.49 2.69
CA VAL A 85 14.67 11.66 3.42
C VAL A 85 13.95 12.59 2.46
N GLY A 86 12.72 13.00 2.81
CA GLY A 86 11.93 13.95 2.01
C GLY A 86 11.32 13.35 0.75
N VAL A 87 11.36 12.03 0.60
CA VAL A 87 10.80 11.30 -0.54
C VAL A 87 9.59 10.49 -0.09
N THR A 88 8.57 10.44 -0.92
CA THR A 88 7.29 9.76 -0.63
C THR A 88 7.51 8.26 -0.37
N ASN A 89 7.05 7.80 0.79
CA ASN A 89 6.86 6.38 1.09
C ASN A 89 5.53 5.91 0.50
N SER A 90 5.47 4.64 0.10
CA SER A 90 4.28 4.07 -0.54
C SER A 90 3.66 2.96 0.31
N ASP A 91 4.22 1.76 0.24
CA ASP A 91 3.64 0.54 0.81
C ASP A 91 4.61 -0.19 1.75
N LEU A 92 4.10 -1.18 2.47
CA LEU A 92 4.83 -2.05 3.39
C LEU A 92 4.54 -3.52 3.10
N ALA A 93 5.60 -4.32 2.99
CA ALA A 93 5.53 -5.78 3.03
C ALA A 93 6.30 -6.33 4.24
N PHE A 94 5.95 -7.53 4.69
CA PHE A 94 6.55 -8.14 5.87
C PHE A 94 7.04 -9.55 5.57
N THR A 95 8.23 -9.89 6.07
CA THR A 95 8.76 -11.26 6.03
C THR A 95 9.61 -11.53 7.27
N GLY A 96 9.26 -12.57 8.03
CA GLY A 96 9.90 -12.86 9.31
C GLY A 96 9.88 -11.66 10.27
N ASN A 97 11.07 -11.21 10.70
CA ASN A 97 11.25 -10.03 11.57
C ASN A 97 11.58 -8.75 10.79
N TYR A 98 11.24 -8.69 9.50
CA TYR A 98 11.58 -7.55 8.65
C TYR A 98 10.33 -6.88 8.09
N ALA A 99 10.36 -5.55 8.08
CA ALA A 99 9.44 -4.72 7.31
C ALA A 99 10.19 -4.15 6.11
N ILE A 100 9.68 -4.42 4.91
CA ILE A 100 10.18 -3.87 3.65
C ILE A 100 9.30 -2.67 3.35
N GLN A 101 9.91 -1.50 3.25
CA GLN A 101 9.24 -0.23 3.00
C GLN A 101 9.52 0.26 1.59
N GLY A 102 8.46 0.41 0.81
CA GLY A 102 8.46 1.08 -0.47
C GLY A 102 8.63 2.59 -0.34
N ASN A 103 9.42 3.16 -1.24
CA ASN A 103 9.64 4.60 -1.36
C ASN A 103 9.94 4.95 -2.81
N TYR A 104 9.61 6.15 -3.28
CA TYR A 104 9.79 6.48 -4.70
C TYR A 104 11.25 6.40 -5.19
N ASN A 105 12.23 6.38 -4.29
CA ASN A 105 13.65 6.14 -4.56
C ASN A 105 14.09 4.66 -4.47
N GLY A 106 13.21 3.71 -4.14
CA GLY A 106 13.52 2.28 -4.04
C GLY A 106 12.92 1.64 -2.78
N ILE A 107 13.68 0.77 -2.11
CA ILE A 107 13.21 0.05 -0.92
C ILE A 107 14.14 0.22 0.27
N GLN A 108 13.56 0.21 1.48
CA GLN A 108 14.30 0.12 2.74
C GLN A 108 13.83 -1.09 3.54
N VAL A 109 14.76 -1.91 4.01
CA VAL A 109 14.46 -3.09 4.82
C VAL A 109 14.82 -2.80 6.27
N TRP A 110 13.83 -2.89 7.15
CA TRP A 110 13.94 -2.63 8.58
C TRP A 110 13.88 -3.94 9.36
N ASP A 111 14.87 -4.21 10.20
CA ASP A 111 14.77 -5.23 11.24
C ASP A 111 13.88 -4.68 12.36
N ILE A 112 12.73 -5.34 12.55
CA ILE A 112 11.69 -5.01 13.53
C ILE A 112 11.62 -6.03 14.66
N SER A 113 12.66 -6.86 14.85
CA SER A 113 12.74 -7.83 15.95
C SER A 113 12.64 -7.19 17.34
N ASN A 114 13.09 -5.94 17.46
CA ASN A 114 12.82 -5.09 18.62
C ASN A 114 11.91 -3.91 18.22
N PRO A 115 10.60 -3.95 18.56
CA PRO A 115 9.66 -2.91 18.14
C PRO A 115 9.93 -1.54 18.79
N ALA A 116 10.68 -1.48 19.89
CA ALA A 116 11.07 -0.22 20.52
C ALA A 116 12.34 0.38 19.88
N ARG A 117 13.03 -0.38 19.01
CA ARG A 117 14.23 0.09 18.33
C ARG A 117 14.42 -0.63 16.98
N PRO A 118 13.56 -0.35 15.98
CA PRO A 118 13.78 -0.81 14.61
C PRO A 118 15.12 -0.30 14.08
N THR A 119 15.84 -1.15 13.36
CA THR A 119 17.14 -0.80 12.75
C THR A 119 17.14 -1.06 11.27
N LEU A 120 17.76 -0.18 10.48
CA LEU A 120 17.91 -0.41 9.04
C LEU A 120 18.82 -1.63 8.81
N ALA A 121 18.29 -2.67 8.18
CA ALA A 121 19.04 -3.87 7.82
C ALA A 121 19.78 -3.68 6.50
N THR A 122 19.09 -3.12 5.49
CA THR A 122 19.68 -2.74 4.20
C THR A 122 18.75 -1.75 3.51
N SER A 123 19.26 -1.03 2.50
CA SER A 123 18.46 -0.23 1.59
C SER A 123 18.93 -0.45 0.16
N TYR A 124 18.00 -0.39 -0.78
CA TYR A 124 18.28 -0.55 -2.19
C TYR A 124 17.75 0.66 -2.94
N TYR A 125 18.68 1.54 -3.32
CA TYR A 125 18.38 2.75 -4.07
C TYR A 125 18.17 2.38 -5.54
N CYS A 126 16.94 2.48 -6.01
CA CYS A 126 16.54 2.16 -7.37
C CYS A 126 15.27 2.94 -7.74
N PRO A 127 15.38 4.25 -8.05
CA PRO A 127 14.23 5.10 -8.30
C PRO A 127 13.37 4.62 -9.47
N ALA A 128 12.05 4.66 -9.29
CA ALA A 128 11.06 4.46 -10.35
C ALA A 128 9.67 5.02 -10.03
N SER A 129 9.52 5.82 -8.96
CA SER A 129 8.22 6.16 -8.38
C SER A 129 7.46 4.92 -7.88
N GLN A 130 6.40 5.14 -7.09
CA GLN A 130 5.55 4.11 -6.50
C GLN A 130 6.32 3.19 -5.57
N SER A 131 7.01 2.18 -6.10
CA SER A 131 7.75 1.20 -5.32
C SER A 131 6.90 0.51 -4.25
N ASP A 132 5.60 0.36 -4.52
CA ASP A 132 4.71 -0.53 -3.77
C ASP A 132 5.31 -1.93 -3.78
N VAL A 133 5.24 -2.61 -2.63
CA VAL A 133 5.96 -3.86 -2.38
C VAL A 133 5.02 -4.98 -1.99
N SER A 134 5.21 -6.16 -2.55
CA SER A 134 4.60 -7.40 -2.07
C SER A 134 5.64 -8.51 -2.00
N VAL A 135 5.44 -9.45 -1.07
CA VAL A 135 6.31 -10.63 -0.90
C VAL A 135 5.51 -11.91 -1.16
N ALA A 136 6.09 -12.82 -1.92
CA ALA A 136 5.62 -14.21 -2.04
C ALA A 136 6.81 -15.16 -1.90
N GLY A 137 6.83 -15.94 -0.83
CA GLY A 137 7.99 -16.79 -0.49
C GLY A 137 9.28 -15.98 -0.38
N ASN A 138 10.27 -16.31 -1.22
CA ASN A 138 11.56 -15.62 -1.31
C ASN A 138 11.61 -14.55 -2.41
N LEU A 139 10.47 -14.17 -2.98
CA LEU A 139 10.41 -13.14 -4.01
C LEU A 139 9.81 -11.85 -3.45
N LEU A 140 10.40 -10.74 -3.86
CA LEU A 140 9.88 -9.38 -3.62
C LEU A 140 9.54 -8.75 -4.96
N PHE A 141 8.31 -8.25 -5.06
CA PHE A 141 7.80 -7.53 -6.22
C PHE A 141 7.74 -6.04 -5.90
N VAL A 142 8.27 -5.21 -6.81
CA VAL A 142 8.33 -3.76 -6.61
C VAL A 142 7.76 -3.04 -7.82
N SER A 143 6.71 -2.25 -7.60
CA SER A 143 6.06 -1.43 -8.62
C SER A 143 6.98 -0.31 -9.13
N GLY A 144 6.95 -0.04 -10.44
CA GLY A 144 7.58 1.12 -11.04
C GLY A 144 6.66 1.73 -12.11
N GLU A 145 6.47 3.04 -12.04
CA GLU A 145 5.56 3.76 -12.96
C GLU A 145 6.16 5.03 -13.54
N GLY A 146 7.04 5.66 -12.77
CA GLY A 146 7.62 6.95 -13.09
C GLY A 146 8.36 6.95 -14.41
N LEU A 147 8.32 8.09 -15.08
CA LEU A 147 8.96 8.24 -16.39
C LEU A 147 10.49 8.24 -16.28
N SER A 148 11.07 8.61 -15.15
CA SER A 148 12.52 8.66 -14.99
C SER A 148 13.15 7.35 -14.53
N GLY A 149 12.39 6.34 -14.12
CA GLY A 149 12.94 5.10 -13.58
C GLY A 149 13.77 4.33 -14.60
N ARG A 150 14.86 3.69 -14.17
CA ARG A 150 15.74 2.90 -15.04
C ARG A 150 15.74 1.40 -14.73
N LEU A 151 16.00 0.61 -15.77
CA LEU A 151 16.17 -0.84 -15.71
C LEU A 151 17.41 -1.25 -14.90
N ASP A 152 18.47 -0.44 -14.92
CA ASP A 152 19.75 -0.69 -14.24
C ASP A 152 19.84 -0.03 -12.85
N CYS A 153 18.74 0.53 -12.34
CA CYS A 153 18.67 1.24 -11.07
C CYS A 153 19.59 2.47 -10.95
N SER A 154 20.12 2.99 -12.05
CA SER A 154 20.94 4.21 -11.98
C SER A 154 20.10 5.42 -11.55
N GLY A 155 20.71 6.31 -10.75
CA GLY A 155 20.08 7.54 -10.27
C GLY A 155 20.04 8.67 -11.30
N GLU A 156 20.60 8.48 -12.50
CA GLU A 156 20.66 9.51 -13.55
C GLU A 156 19.30 9.77 -14.19
N GLY A 157 18.40 8.80 -14.09
CA GLY A 157 17.05 8.85 -14.65
C GLY A 157 17.01 8.73 -16.18
N VAL A 158 15.80 8.84 -16.73
CA VAL A 158 15.50 8.92 -18.17
C VAL A 158 14.86 10.26 -18.47
N ASN A 159 15.38 10.98 -19.47
CA ASN A 159 14.89 12.31 -19.86
C ASN A 159 14.26 12.33 -21.26
N GLU A 160 14.50 11.28 -22.04
CA GLU A 160 14.00 11.13 -23.40
C GLU A 160 12.51 10.74 -23.40
N ALA A 161 11.80 11.11 -24.46
CA ALA A 161 10.41 10.68 -24.67
C ALA A 161 10.29 9.17 -24.92
N VAL A 162 11.31 8.57 -25.56
CA VAL A 162 11.41 7.15 -25.88
C VAL A 162 12.76 6.65 -25.39
N SER A 163 12.78 5.63 -24.53
CA SER A 163 14.02 5.05 -24.02
C SER A 163 13.86 3.58 -23.64
N HIS A 164 14.70 2.72 -24.22
CA HIS A 164 14.79 1.31 -23.85
C HIS A 164 15.49 1.06 -22.51
N HIS A 165 16.00 2.12 -21.85
CA HIS A 165 16.54 2.03 -20.50
C HIS A 165 15.48 2.27 -19.43
N ARG A 166 14.28 2.74 -19.81
CA ARG A 166 13.21 3.09 -18.87
C ARG A 166 12.59 1.84 -18.26
N LEU A 167 12.45 1.83 -16.94
CA LEU A 167 11.63 0.85 -16.24
C LEU A 167 10.23 1.42 -15.98
N ARG A 168 9.21 0.71 -16.46
CA ARG A 168 7.82 0.86 -16.04
C ARG A 168 7.17 -0.53 -16.00
N GLY A 169 6.68 -0.96 -14.85
CA GLY A 169 6.10 -2.29 -14.64
C GLY A 169 6.47 -2.85 -13.28
N ILE A 170 6.81 -4.14 -13.20
CA ILE A 170 7.18 -4.82 -11.95
C ILE A 170 8.65 -5.23 -11.97
N ARG A 171 9.40 -4.89 -10.93
CA ARG A 171 10.70 -5.49 -10.63
C ARG A 171 10.52 -6.72 -9.75
N ILE A 172 11.37 -7.72 -9.96
CA ILE A 172 11.36 -8.98 -9.21
C ILE A 172 12.74 -9.17 -8.59
N PHE A 173 12.76 -9.31 -7.27
CA PHE A 173 13.97 -9.54 -6.49
C PHE A 173 13.91 -10.89 -5.79
N ASP A 174 15.05 -11.59 -5.71
CA ASP A 174 15.27 -12.66 -4.75
C ASP A 174 15.63 -12.04 -3.40
N ILE A 175 14.90 -12.41 -2.36
CA ILE A 175 15.11 -11.98 -0.97
C ILE A 175 15.39 -13.17 -0.04
N SER A 176 15.90 -14.29 -0.57
CA SER A 176 16.40 -15.43 0.20
C SER A 176 17.44 -15.00 1.24
N ASP A 177 18.31 -14.05 0.88
CA ASP A 177 19.03 -13.21 1.83
C ASP A 177 18.43 -11.80 1.84
N ILE A 178 17.52 -11.55 2.78
CA ILE A 178 16.82 -10.26 2.93
C ILE A 178 17.76 -9.07 3.17
N ARG A 179 19.02 -9.31 3.59
CA ARG A 179 20.02 -8.24 3.77
C ARG A 179 20.78 -7.94 2.47
N ASN A 180 20.68 -8.82 1.48
CA ASN A 180 21.26 -8.66 0.16
C ASN A 180 20.26 -9.05 -0.95
N PRO A 181 19.17 -8.27 -1.14
CA PRO A 181 18.22 -8.52 -2.21
C PRO A 181 18.89 -8.53 -3.58
N GLU A 182 18.64 -9.56 -4.38
CA GLU A 182 19.18 -9.70 -5.72
C GLU A 182 18.12 -9.34 -6.76
N TYR A 183 18.42 -8.40 -7.66
CA TYR A 183 17.51 -8.01 -8.72
C TYR A 183 17.58 -9.04 -9.87
N ILE A 184 16.57 -9.90 -9.99
CA ILE A 184 16.57 -11.02 -10.93
C ILE A 184 16.12 -10.57 -12.32
N SER A 185 14.93 -9.94 -12.39
CA SER A 185 14.27 -9.61 -13.65
C SER A 185 13.16 -8.58 -13.44
N ASN A 186 12.58 -8.10 -14.53
CA ASN A 186 11.44 -7.21 -14.51
C ASN A 186 10.47 -7.54 -15.64
N VAL A 187 9.21 -7.13 -15.47
CA VAL A 187 8.18 -7.23 -16.50
C VAL A 187 7.70 -5.83 -16.85
N GLN A 188 7.89 -5.44 -18.11
CA GLN A 188 7.49 -4.12 -18.61
C GLN A 188 6.01 -4.11 -19.01
N THR A 189 5.28 -3.07 -18.61
CA THR A 189 3.84 -2.89 -18.95
C THR A 189 3.60 -1.57 -19.67
N CYS A 190 2.65 -1.50 -20.60
CA CYS A 190 2.45 -0.26 -21.38
C CYS A 190 2.18 1.01 -20.56
N ARG A 191 1.65 0.85 -19.33
CA ARG A 191 1.29 1.96 -18.45
C ARG A 191 2.06 1.98 -17.12
N GLY A 192 3.05 1.11 -16.94
CA GLY A 192 3.75 0.96 -15.66
C GLY A 192 2.91 0.22 -14.61
N SER A 193 3.38 0.23 -13.37
CA SER A 193 2.67 -0.28 -12.20
C SER A 193 2.55 0.82 -11.16
N HIS A 194 1.37 1.41 -11.03
CA HIS A 194 1.06 2.32 -9.92
C HIS A 194 1.08 1.55 -8.60
N THR A 195 0.36 0.44 -8.60
CA THR A 195 0.30 -0.53 -7.51
C THR A 195 0.06 -1.93 -8.10
N HIS A 196 0.19 -2.96 -7.27
CA HIS A 196 -0.09 -4.32 -7.69
C HIS A 196 -0.71 -5.15 -6.57
N THR A 197 -1.32 -6.26 -6.95
CA THR A 197 -1.81 -7.27 -6.01
C THR A 197 -1.24 -8.62 -6.40
N VAL A 198 -0.64 -9.31 -5.43
CA VAL A 198 -0.17 -10.69 -5.59
C VAL A 198 -1.32 -11.65 -5.26
N LEU A 199 -1.48 -12.66 -6.10
CA LEU A 199 -2.42 -13.76 -5.94
C LEU A 199 -1.65 -15.08 -6.02
N GLU A 200 -1.75 -15.87 -4.95
CA GLU A 200 -1.38 -17.28 -4.96
C GLU A 200 -2.62 -18.07 -5.38
N ASP A 201 -2.55 -18.78 -6.52
CA ASP A 201 -3.66 -19.58 -7.02
C ASP A 201 -3.64 -20.98 -6.36
N PRO A 202 -4.69 -21.39 -5.63
CA PRO A 202 -4.75 -22.73 -5.02
C PRO A 202 -4.62 -23.88 -6.03
N ASP A 203 -4.99 -23.66 -7.29
CA ASP A 203 -4.96 -24.67 -8.35
C ASP A 203 -3.65 -24.64 -9.17
N ASP A 204 -2.77 -23.67 -8.92
CA ASP A 204 -1.47 -23.50 -9.60
C ASP A 204 -0.36 -23.08 -8.60
N PRO A 205 0.08 -24.00 -7.72
CA PRO A 205 1.04 -23.70 -6.66
C PRO A 205 2.48 -23.44 -7.16
N ASP A 206 2.76 -23.72 -8.44
CA ASP A 206 4.09 -23.50 -9.03
C ASP A 206 4.30 -22.04 -9.47
N ASN A 207 3.23 -21.23 -9.44
CA ASN A 207 3.23 -19.86 -9.91
C ASN A 207 2.57 -18.91 -8.91
N VAL A 208 2.92 -17.63 -9.03
CA VAL A 208 2.13 -16.53 -8.44
C VAL A 208 1.73 -15.56 -9.53
N TYR A 209 0.59 -14.91 -9.34
CA TYR A 209 0.02 -13.98 -10.30
C TYR A 209 0.05 -12.56 -9.74
N ILE A 210 0.43 -11.60 -10.57
CA ILE A 210 0.49 -10.19 -10.20
C ILE A 210 -0.51 -9.42 -11.06
N TYR A 211 -1.51 -8.85 -10.41
CA TYR A 211 -2.49 -7.96 -11.03
C TYR A 211 -1.97 -6.54 -10.96
N VAL A 212 -1.56 -6.01 -12.11
CA VAL A 212 -0.93 -4.70 -12.20
C VAL A 212 -1.96 -3.61 -12.43
N SER A 213 -1.96 -2.60 -11.55
CA SER A 213 -2.74 -1.38 -11.73
C SER A 213 -1.82 -0.27 -12.23
N GLY A 214 -1.77 -0.08 -13.55
CA GLY A 214 -1.00 1.00 -14.19
C GLY A 214 -1.86 2.23 -14.47
N SER A 215 -1.42 3.41 -14.02
CA SER A 215 -2.17 4.66 -14.19
C SER A 215 -1.50 5.64 -15.15
N ALA A 216 -0.19 5.54 -15.36
CA ALA A 216 0.54 6.48 -16.20
C ALA A 216 0.11 6.41 -17.68
N PRO A 217 0.41 7.46 -18.48
CA PRO A 217 0.11 7.47 -19.91
C PRO A 217 0.70 6.27 -20.62
N VAL A 218 0.02 5.80 -21.67
CA VAL A 218 0.56 4.72 -22.51
C VAL A 218 1.87 5.19 -23.11
N ARG A 219 2.94 4.38 -22.94
CA ARG A 219 4.23 4.71 -23.56
C ARG A 219 4.18 4.54 -25.09
N PRO A 220 5.06 5.24 -25.84
CA PRO A 220 5.15 5.07 -27.29
C PRO A 220 5.45 3.62 -27.67
N ALA A 221 4.91 3.17 -28.81
CA ALA A 221 5.16 1.83 -29.34
C ALA A 221 6.64 1.61 -29.69
N GLU A 222 7.36 2.69 -30.00
CA GLU A 222 8.80 2.69 -30.23
C GLU A 222 9.60 2.40 -28.95
N GLU A 223 9.03 2.68 -27.77
CA GLU A 223 9.66 2.35 -26.48
C GLU A 223 9.39 0.89 -26.09
N LEU A 224 8.15 0.44 -26.27
CA LEU A 224 7.71 -0.94 -26.04
C LEU A 224 6.65 -1.32 -27.06
N GLU A 225 6.96 -2.33 -27.86
CA GLU A 225 6.07 -2.86 -28.87
C GLU A 225 4.74 -3.34 -28.27
N GLY A 226 3.64 -3.17 -29.00
CA GLY A 226 2.30 -3.56 -28.56
C GLY A 226 1.58 -2.52 -27.69
N CYS A 227 2.20 -1.39 -27.39
CA CYS A 227 1.54 -0.30 -26.66
C CYS A 227 0.77 0.63 -27.60
N SER A 228 -0.53 0.78 -27.34
CA SER A 228 -1.44 1.64 -28.09
C SER A 228 -2.28 2.51 -27.16
N SER A 229 -2.32 3.81 -27.45
CA SER A 229 -3.10 4.81 -26.72
C SER A 229 -4.41 5.16 -27.42
N LEU A 230 -4.77 4.48 -28.51
CA LEU A 230 -6.04 4.66 -29.20
C LEU A 230 -7.19 4.21 -28.29
N MET A 231 -8.40 4.69 -28.56
CA MET A 231 -9.56 4.22 -27.79
C MET A 231 -9.85 2.75 -28.10
N PRO A 232 -10.44 1.97 -27.16
CA PRO A 232 -10.71 0.54 -27.37
C PRO A 232 -11.61 0.21 -28.58
N ASP A 233 -12.44 1.15 -29.04
CA ASP A 233 -13.26 1.03 -30.26
C ASP A 233 -12.45 1.22 -31.55
N GLU A 234 -11.34 1.94 -31.48
CA GLU A 234 -10.40 2.12 -32.60
C GLU A 234 -9.33 1.01 -32.64
N ASP A 235 -8.84 0.58 -31.47
CA ASP A 235 -7.86 -0.49 -31.33
C ASP A 235 -8.25 -1.48 -30.22
N PRO A 236 -8.64 -2.72 -30.54
CA PRO A 236 -8.96 -3.73 -29.55
C PRO A 236 -7.77 -4.10 -28.66
N ASN A 237 -6.53 -3.82 -29.09
CA ASN A 237 -5.29 -4.00 -28.32
C ASN A 237 -4.85 -2.74 -27.56
N SER A 238 -5.70 -1.72 -27.47
CA SER A 238 -5.45 -0.51 -26.67
C SER A 238 -5.04 -0.85 -25.24
N ALA A 239 -4.02 -0.17 -24.71
CA ALA A 239 -3.56 -0.28 -23.33
C ALA A 239 -4.42 0.51 -22.34
N LEU A 240 -5.46 1.20 -22.82
CA LEU A 240 -6.43 1.86 -21.99
C LEU A 240 -7.45 0.85 -21.42
N PHE A 241 -7.86 1.09 -20.17
CA PHE A 241 -8.96 0.39 -19.49
C PHE A 241 -8.82 -1.15 -19.39
N ARG A 242 -7.58 -1.64 -19.27
CA ARG A 242 -7.27 -3.05 -18.99
C ARG A 242 -6.34 -3.18 -17.79
N ILE A 243 -6.31 -4.38 -17.23
CA ILE A 243 -5.32 -4.79 -16.23
C ILE A 243 -4.27 -5.64 -16.95
N GLU A 244 -3.01 -5.61 -16.51
CA GLU A 244 -2.02 -6.61 -16.94
C GLU A 244 -1.88 -7.66 -15.84
N VAL A 245 -2.02 -8.94 -16.18
CA VAL A 245 -1.82 -10.07 -15.26
C VAL A 245 -0.51 -10.73 -15.62
N ILE A 246 0.45 -10.66 -14.70
CA ILE A 246 1.76 -11.27 -14.86
C ILE A 246 1.75 -12.61 -14.14
N GLN A 247 2.15 -13.68 -14.81
CA GLN A 247 2.48 -14.95 -14.17
C GLN A 247 3.97 -14.94 -13.83
N VAL A 248 4.32 -15.35 -12.62
CA VAL A 248 5.70 -15.51 -12.15
C VAL A 248 5.92 -16.96 -11.74
N PRO A 249 6.69 -17.74 -12.52
CA PRO A 249 7.09 -19.08 -12.12
C PRO A 249 8.01 -19.03 -10.90
N LEU A 250 7.64 -19.67 -9.79
CA LEU A 250 8.38 -19.58 -8.54
C LEU A 250 9.79 -20.21 -8.64
N ALA A 251 9.94 -21.24 -9.47
CA ALA A 251 11.21 -21.90 -9.70
C ALA A 251 12.14 -21.13 -10.66
N ASN A 252 11.58 -20.29 -11.54
CA ASN A 252 12.31 -19.56 -12.59
C ASN A 252 11.68 -18.17 -12.79
N PRO A 253 11.80 -17.28 -11.79
CA PRO A 253 11.14 -15.97 -11.80
C PRO A 253 11.58 -15.06 -12.95
N GLU A 254 12.73 -15.32 -13.58
CA GLU A 254 13.19 -14.61 -14.77
C GLU A 254 12.28 -14.83 -16.00
N GLN A 255 11.46 -15.87 -15.99
CA GLN A 255 10.49 -16.19 -17.05
C GLN A 255 9.13 -15.49 -16.85
N ALA A 256 9.03 -14.61 -15.85
CA ALA A 256 7.80 -13.87 -15.59
C ALA A 256 7.34 -13.09 -16.84
N ALA A 257 6.05 -13.19 -17.15
CA ALA A 257 5.49 -12.58 -18.34
C ALA A 257 4.02 -12.20 -18.14
N ILE A 258 3.55 -11.23 -18.92
CA ILE A 258 2.12 -10.92 -19.01
C ILE A 258 1.42 -12.10 -19.71
N VAL A 259 0.49 -12.74 -19.02
CA VAL A 259 -0.27 -13.90 -19.54
C VAL A 259 -1.71 -13.55 -19.90
N SER A 260 -2.22 -12.44 -19.37
CA SER A 260 -3.57 -11.97 -19.66
C SER A 260 -3.67 -10.46 -19.49
N SER A 261 -4.50 -9.82 -20.32
CA SER A 261 -4.75 -8.39 -20.26
C SER A 261 -6.26 -8.09 -20.23
N PRO A 262 -6.99 -8.51 -19.18
CA PRO A 262 -8.45 -8.48 -19.18
C PRO A 262 -9.01 -7.04 -19.18
N ARG A 263 -10.13 -6.87 -19.90
CA ARG A 263 -10.90 -5.62 -19.93
C ARG A 263 -12.05 -5.70 -18.94
N ILE A 264 -11.86 -5.12 -17.76
CA ILE A 264 -12.83 -5.21 -16.65
C ILE A 264 -14.03 -4.26 -16.79
N PHE A 265 -13.97 -3.29 -17.70
CA PHE A 265 -15.05 -2.34 -17.95
C PHE A 265 -15.74 -2.53 -19.32
N ASN A 266 -15.32 -3.54 -20.08
CA ASN A 266 -15.98 -3.85 -21.34
C ASN A 266 -17.41 -4.34 -21.07
N ASP A 267 -18.32 -3.97 -21.96
CA ASP A 267 -19.72 -4.40 -21.96
C ASP A 267 -20.51 -4.02 -20.69
N LEU A 268 -19.99 -3.08 -19.89
CA LEU A 268 -20.73 -2.46 -18.81
C LEU A 268 -21.67 -1.38 -19.35
N VAL A 269 -22.90 -1.37 -18.85
CA VAL A 269 -23.83 -0.27 -19.09
C VAL A 269 -23.35 0.93 -18.29
N ALA A 270 -23.09 2.04 -18.97
CA ALA A 270 -22.75 3.30 -18.30
C ALA A 270 -23.82 3.65 -17.26
N PRO A 271 -23.44 3.99 -16.02
CA PRO A 271 -24.41 4.36 -15.00
C PRO A 271 -25.17 5.63 -15.45
N PRO A 272 -26.43 5.81 -15.01
CA PRO A 272 -27.13 7.07 -15.22
C PRO A 272 -26.32 8.22 -14.64
N GLU A 273 -26.00 9.20 -15.47
CA GLU A 273 -25.35 10.42 -15.01
C GLU A 273 -26.40 11.44 -14.58
N HIS A 274 -26.16 12.10 -13.46
CA HIS A 274 -26.83 13.35 -13.17
C HIS A 274 -25.95 14.50 -13.66
N GLY A 275 -26.58 15.53 -14.24
CA GLY A 275 -25.87 16.76 -14.54
C GLY A 275 -25.32 17.42 -13.27
N LEU A 276 -24.68 18.57 -13.47
CA LEU A 276 -24.24 19.43 -12.36
C LEU A 276 -25.45 19.80 -11.47
N ALA A 277 -25.22 19.85 -10.16
CA ALA A 277 -26.25 20.33 -9.25
C ALA A 277 -26.59 21.80 -9.59
N PRO A 278 -27.81 22.28 -9.31
CA PRO A 278 -28.16 23.70 -9.49
C PRO A 278 -27.16 24.66 -8.83
N GLU A 279 -26.62 24.28 -7.68
CA GLU A 279 -25.61 25.04 -6.96
C GLU A 279 -24.28 25.13 -7.72
N ASP A 280 -23.84 24.04 -8.35
CA ASP A 280 -22.62 23.99 -9.15
C ASP A 280 -22.76 24.84 -10.41
N LEU A 281 -23.92 24.76 -11.09
CA LEU A 281 -24.24 25.61 -12.25
C LEU A 281 -24.18 27.10 -11.88
N ARG A 282 -24.77 27.47 -10.74
CA ARG A 282 -24.72 28.85 -10.23
C ARG A 282 -23.29 29.28 -9.91
N ALA A 283 -22.49 28.42 -9.28
CA ALA A 283 -21.09 28.71 -8.98
C ALA A 283 -20.26 28.94 -10.26
N ILE A 284 -20.52 28.18 -11.32
CA ILE A 284 -19.89 28.34 -12.63
C ILE A 284 -20.32 29.65 -13.30
N GLU A 285 -21.61 29.99 -13.26
CA GLU A 285 -22.11 31.26 -13.78
C GLU A 285 -21.50 32.46 -13.06
N GLU A 286 -21.45 32.42 -11.72
CA GLU A 286 -20.81 33.45 -10.91
C GLU A 286 -19.31 33.56 -11.20
N ALA A 287 -18.61 32.43 -11.36
CA ALA A 287 -17.21 32.41 -11.73
C ALA A 287 -16.98 33.02 -13.12
N ARG A 288 -17.82 32.66 -14.10
CA ARG A 288 -17.81 33.23 -15.45
C ARG A 288 -18.04 34.75 -15.42
N ALA A 289 -19.00 35.22 -14.60
CA ALA A 289 -19.27 36.64 -14.44
C ALA A 289 -18.10 37.42 -13.82
N ARG A 290 -17.30 36.77 -12.98
CA ARG A 290 -16.04 37.32 -12.42
C ARG A 290 -14.84 37.20 -13.36
N GLY A 291 -15.03 36.67 -14.58
CA GLY A 291 -13.96 36.50 -15.57
C GLY A 291 -13.06 35.29 -15.35
N ALA A 292 -13.47 34.33 -14.51
CA ALA A 292 -12.73 33.09 -14.34
C ALA A 292 -12.79 32.24 -15.62
N PHE A 293 -11.72 31.49 -15.87
CA PHE A 293 -11.65 30.58 -17.01
C PHE A 293 -12.45 29.31 -16.70
N ILE A 294 -13.29 28.89 -17.65
CA ILE A 294 -14.13 27.70 -17.52
C ILE A 294 -13.70 26.69 -18.59
N ALA A 295 -13.40 25.46 -18.18
CA ALA A 295 -13.17 24.35 -19.09
C ALA A 295 -14.42 23.49 -19.24
N GLN A 296 -14.59 22.92 -20.43
CA GLN A 296 -15.68 22.00 -20.72
C GLN A 296 -15.12 20.59 -20.89
N PHE A 297 -15.61 19.66 -20.08
CA PHE A 297 -15.24 18.25 -20.08
C PHE A 297 -16.49 17.44 -20.42
N GLY A 298 -16.65 17.07 -21.69
CA GLY A 298 -17.92 16.54 -22.19
C GLY A 298 -19.05 17.55 -21.97
N ASP A 299 -20.11 17.11 -21.30
CA ASP A 299 -21.29 17.95 -21.00
C ASP A 299 -21.14 18.76 -19.69
N GLN A 300 -20.04 18.60 -18.95
CA GLN A 300 -19.80 19.31 -17.70
C GLN A 300 -18.88 20.51 -17.87
N ALA A 301 -19.22 21.61 -17.19
CA ALA A 301 -18.37 22.80 -17.08
C ALA A 301 -17.68 22.84 -15.72
N VAL A 302 -16.39 23.20 -15.68
CA VAL A 302 -15.60 23.30 -14.46
C VAL A 302 -14.84 24.62 -14.45
N VAL A 303 -14.86 25.32 -13.31
CA VAL A 303 -14.03 26.52 -13.10
C VAL A 303 -12.57 26.10 -12.98
N LEU A 304 -11.71 26.61 -13.85
CA LEU A 304 -10.28 26.33 -13.78
C LEU A 304 -9.65 27.16 -12.65
N PRO A 305 -8.95 26.51 -11.69
CA PRO A 305 -8.23 27.23 -10.65
C PRO A 305 -7.07 28.07 -11.23
N ASP A 306 -6.82 29.24 -10.64
CA ASP A 306 -5.80 30.18 -11.10
C ASP A 306 -4.40 29.56 -11.22
N GLN A 307 -4.05 28.60 -10.34
CA GLN A 307 -2.78 27.88 -10.38
C GLN A 307 -2.54 27.13 -11.70
N PHE A 308 -3.59 26.75 -12.42
CA PHE A 308 -3.49 26.10 -13.74
C PHE A 308 -3.57 27.09 -14.91
N VAL A 309 -4.14 28.26 -14.67
CA VAL A 309 -4.41 29.29 -15.68
C VAL A 309 -3.23 30.26 -15.80
N MET A 310 -2.78 30.83 -14.69
CA MET A 310 -1.76 31.88 -14.67
C MET A 310 -0.46 31.49 -15.39
N PRO A 311 0.13 30.29 -15.16
CA PRO A 311 1.36 29.90 -15.87
C PRO A 311 1.20 29.84 -17.39
N ARG A 312 0.00 29.55 -17.90
CA ARG A 312 -0.29 29.53 -19.33
C ARG A 312 -0.51 30.93 -19.89
N LEU A 313 -1.19 31.81 -19.16
CA LEU A 313 -1.35 33.20 -19.57
C LEU A 313 0.00 33.94 -19.61
N ASP A 314 0.86 33.69 -18.63
CA ASP A 314 2.21 34.26 -18.58
C ASP A 314 3.10 33.77 -19.74
N SER A 315 2.80 32.60 -20.34
CA SER A 315 3.55 32.06 -21.47
C SER A 315 3.18 32.67 -22.83
N ILE A 316 2.09 33.43 -22.90
CA ILE A 316 1.57 34.07 -24.13
C ILE A 316 1.60 35.61 -24.08
N MET A 317 2.07 36.19 -22.97
CA MET A 317 2.33 37.62 -22.80
C MET A 317 3.83 37.91 -22.87
#